data_AF-A0A435I0W6-F1
#
_entry.id   AF-A0A435I0W6-F1
#
_cell.length_a   1.000
_cell.length_b   1.000
_cell.length_c   1.000
_cell.angle_alpha   90.00
_cell.angle_beta   90.00
_cell.angle_gamma   90.00
#
_symmetry.space_group_name_H-M   'P 1'
#
loop_
_entity.id
_entity.type
_entity.pdbx_description
1 polymer ?
#
loop_
_entity_poly.entity_id
_entity_poly.type
_entity_poly.pdbx_seq_one_letter_code
_entity_poly.pdbx_strand_id
1 'polypeptide(L)'
;PGLLQVHDRKPFTASTDDIEALAAQVRDANFRIAVAEDGIHVFNSKGHAVATDAFELFAGLDVNADGAHAFYLGAELTKAEIAWRLGKRYVQDEPLAWGVAAPAPETDRTRLAEPGKTLRARKER
;
A
#
# COMPACT_ATOMS: atom_id res chain seq x y z
N PRO A 1 22.42 -7.35 21.67
CA PRO A 1 22.94 -6.81 20.38
C PRO A 1 22.06 -7.28 19.21
N GLY A 2 21.00 -6.53 18.90
CA GLY A 2 20.10 -6.82 17.78
C GLY A 2 20.59 -6.08 16.55
N LEU A 3 21.30 -6.78 15.66
CA LEU A 3 21.84 -6.18 14.44
C LEU A 3 20.67 -5.82 13.51
N LEU A 4 20.57 -4.54 13.13
CA LEU A 4 19.69 -3.94 12.13
C LEU A 4 19.14 -4.92 11.08
N GLN A 5 17.89 -5.37 11.22
CA GLN A 5 17.26 -6.27 10.24
C GLN A 5 15.95 -5.74 9.66
N VAL A 6 15.32 -4.78 10.33
CA VAL A 6 13.89 -4.55 10.12
C VAL A 6 13.60 -3.29 9.30
N HIS A 7 14.36 -2.21 9.45
CA HIS A 7 14.06 -0.96 8.73
C HIS A 7 14.94 -0.76 7.49
N ASP A 8 14.37 -0.19 6.44
CA ASP A 8 15.10 0.28 5.27
C ASP A 8 15.71 1.66 5.57
N ARG A 9 16.80 2.03 4.86
CA ARG A 9 17.48 3.32 5.06
C ARG A 9 16.55 4.53 4.82
N LYS A 10 15.58 4.38 3.93
CA LYS A 10 14.58 5.39 3.56
C LYS A 10 13.23 4.68 3.34
N PRO A 11 12.46 4.42 4.41
CA PRO A 11 11.22 3.65 4.32
C PRO A 11 10.14 4.40 3.55
N PHE A 12 10.05 5.71 3.77
CA PHE A 12 9.07 6.58 3.13
C PHE A 12 9.66 7.17 1.85
N THR A 13 8.93 7.03 0.74
CA THR A 13 9.34 7.52 -0.58
C THR A 13 8.82 8.91 -0.89
N ALA A 14 7.78 9.32 -0.18
CA ALA A 14 7.08 10.58 -0.26
C ALA A 14 6.88 11.11 1.16
N SER A 15 6.89 12.42 1.33
CA SER A 15 6.47 13.07 2.58
C SER A 15 4.95 13.09 2.71
N THR A 16 4.46 13.42 3.90
CA THR A 16 3.03 13.69 4.15
C THR A 16 2.48 14.73 3.18
N ASP A 17 3.18 15.85 3.01
CA ASP A 17 2.81 16.94 2.09
C ASP A 17 2.74 16.47 0.63
N ASP A 18 3.68 15.62 0.19
CA ASP A 18 3.67 15.06 -1.16
C ASP A 18 2.41 14.20 -1.40
N ILE A 19 2.03 13.40 -0.40
CA ILE A 19 0.84 12.54 -0.48
C ILE A 19 -0.44 13.36 -0.47
N GLU A 20 -0.53 14.38 0.40
CA GLU A 20 -1.69 15.29 0.43
C GLU A 20 -1.86 16.03 -0.90
N ALA A 21 -0.76 16.55 -1.46
CA ALA A 21 -0.76 17.22 -2.76
C ALA A 21 -1.20 16.28 -3.89
N LEU A 22 -0.78 15.01 -3.84
CA LEU A 22 -1.23 13.99 -4.77
C LEU A 22 -2.71 13.67 -4.59
N ALA A 23 -3.17 13.46 -3.35
CA ALA A 23 -4.56 13.13 -3.04
C ALA A 23 -5.51 14.22 -3.53
N ALA A 24 -5.15 15.49 -3.36
CA ALA A 24 -5.92 16.65 -3.83
C ALA A 24 -6.14 16.68 -5.35
N GLN A 25 -5.28 16.00 -6.14
CA GLN A 25 -5.36 15.93 -7.60
C GLN A 25 -6.14 14.72 -8.11
N VAL A 26 -6.41 13.71 -7.26
CA VAL A 26 -7.12 12.49 -7.67
C VAL A 26 -8.60 12.80 -7.95
N ARG A 27 -9.10 12.26 -9.07
CA ARG A 27 -10.49 12.45 -9.53
C ARG A 27 -11.24 11.15 -9.85
N ASP A 28 -10.55 10.01 -9.86
CA ASP A 28 -11.15 8.69 -10.07
C ASP A 28 -11.48 7.98 -8.74
N ALA A 29 -12.27 6.92 -8.81
CA ALA A 29 -12.70 6.16 -7.63
C ALA A 29 -11.67 5.13 -7.14
N ASN A 30 -10.51 5.00 -7.78
CA ASN A 30 -9.54 3.97 -7.42
C ASN A 30 -8.83 4.35 -6.12
N PHE A 31 -8.87 3.43 -5.16
CA PHE A 31 -8.14 3.57 -3.90
C PHE A 31 -6.63 3.47 -4.16
N ARG A 32 -5.92 4.47 -3.66
CA ARG A 32 -4.47 4.51 -3.58
C ARG A 32 -4.08 4.42 -2.12
N ILE A 33 -3.10 3.58 -1.83
CA ILE A 33 -2.53 3.41 -0.50
C ILE A 33 -1.08 3.88 -0.54
N ALA A 34 -0.70 4.69 0.42
CA ALA A 34 0.68 5.18 0.60
C ALA A 34 1.06 5.14 2.07
N VAL A 35 2.37 5.21 2.34
CA VAL A 35 2.90 5.20 3.70
C VAL A 35 3.89 6.35 3.84
N ALA A 36 3.72 7.15 4.89
CA ALA A 36 4.59 8.25 5.29
C ALA A 36 4.88 8.19 6.79
N GLU A 37 5.57 9.21 7.31
CA GLU A 37 5.98 9.27 8.72
C GLU A 37 4.78 9.24 9.69
N ASP A 38 3.66 9.86 9.31
CA ASP A 38 2.45 10.00 10.11
C ASP A 38 1.48 8.81 10.00
N GLY A 39 1.71 7.87 9.08
CA GLY A 39 0.96 6.62 9.03
C GLY A 39 0.70 6.09 7.63
N ILE A 40 -0.45 5.43 7.51
CA ILE A 40 -0.98 4.84 6.27
C ILE A 40 -2.00 5.80 5.72
N HIS A 41 -1.83 6.18 4.46
CA HIS A 41 -2.73 7.06 3.73
C HIS A 41 -3.55 6.22 2.77
N VAL A 42 -4.87 6.37 2.81
CA VAL A 42 -5.77 5.82 1.79
C VAL A 42 -6.60 6.94 1.19
N PHE A 43 -6.62 7.03 -0.13
CA PHE A 43 -7.30 8.14 -0.80
C PHE A 43 -7.80 7.80 -2.19
N ASN A 44 -8.86 8.51 -2.61
CA ASN A 44 -9.42 8.53 -3.95
C ASN A 44 -10.20 9.85 -4.15
N SER A 45 -11.03 9.93 -5.19
CA SER A 45 -11.91 11.09 -5.43
C SER A 45 -12.92 11.40 -4.32
N LYS A 46 -13.25 10.44 -3.45
CA LYS A 46 -14.23 10.62 -2.38
C LYS A 46 -13.61 11.17 -1.09
N GLY A 47 -12.30 11.04 -0.91
CA GLY A 47 -11.63 11.52 0.28
C GLY A 47 -10.22 10.97 0.48
N HIS A 48 -9.60 11.40 1.57
CA HIS A 48 -8.28 10.99 2.03
C HIS A 48 -8.36 10.79 3.55
N ALA A 49 -7.99 9.59 4.00
CA ALA A 49 -7.90 9.24 5.41
C ALA A 49 -6.47 8.80 5.75
N VAL A 50 -6.06 9.09 6.99
CA VAL A 50 -4.76 8.72 7.55
C VAL A 50 -4.98 8.05 8.89
N ALA A 51 -4.37 6.89 9.10
CA ALA A 51 -4.36 6.23 10.39
C ALA A 51 -3.12 5.33 10.51
N THR A 52 -2.91 4.77 11.70
CA THR A 52 -1.82 3.81 11.98
C THR A 52 -2.31 2.37 12.09
N ASP A 53 -3.61 2.16 11.95
CA ASP A 53 -4.30 0.86 12.05
C ASP A 53 -5.12 0.59 10.77
N ALA A 54 -4.94 -0.61 10.20
CA ALA A 54 -5.60 -0.99 8.96
C ALA A 54 -7.12 -1.16 9.11
N PHE A 55 -7.60 -1.59 10.28
CA PHE A 55 -9.04 -1.79 10.51
C PHE A 55 -9.78 -0.46 10.60
N GLU A 56 -9.17 0.56 11.23
CA GLU A 56 -9.71 1.93 11.26
C GLU A 56 -9.91 2.48 9.84
N LEU A 57 -8.91 2.35 8.97
CA LEU A 57 -9.01 2.79 7.58
C LEU A 57 -10.05 1.98 6.80
N PHE A 58 -10.04 0.65 6.97
CA PHE A 58 -10.92 -0.24 6.22
C PHE A 58 -12.41 0.05 6.53
N ALA A 59 -12.74 0.33 7.79
CA ALA A 59 -14.10 0.66 8.21
C ALA A 59 -14.69 1.88 7.45
N GLY A 60 -13.84 2.80 6.99
CA GLY A 60 -14.23 4.01 6.26
C GLY A 60 -14.36 3.87 4.73
N LEU A 61 -14.02 2.73 4.13
CA LEU A 61 -13.91 2.63 2.66
C LEU A 61 -15.24 2.39 1.92
N ASP A 62 -16.31 1.96 2.62
CA ASP A 62 -17.62 1.64 2.03
C ASP A 62 -17.53 0.67 0.83
N VAL A 63 -16.84 -0.46 1.01
CA VAL A 63 -16.58 -1.47 -0.04
C VAL A 63 -17.36 -2.77 0.17
N ASN A 64 -18.37 -2.76 1.04
CA ASN A 64 -19.11 -3.95 1.48
C ASN A 64 -19.87 -4.67 0.34
N ALA A 65 -20.15 -3.98 -0.77
CA ALA A 65 -20.88 -4.53 -1.91
C ALA A 65 -20.04 -5.43 -2.83
N ASP A 66 -18.71 -5.42 -2.70
CA ASP A 66 -17.79 -6.20 -3.51
C ASP A 66 -16.76 -6.91 -2.60
N GLY A 67 -17.06 -8.16 -2.23
CA GLY A 67 -16.23 -8.91 -1.29
C GLY A 67 -14.80 -9.16 -1.78
N ALA A 68 -14.60 -9.31 -3.08
CA ALA A 68 -13.26 -9.52 -3.65
C ALA A 68 -12.43 -8.23 -3.57
N HIS A 69 -13.04 -7.09 -3.89
CA HIS A 69 -12.40 -5.78 -3.76
C HIS A 69 -12.13 -5.42 -2.29
N ALA A 70 -13.08 -5.68 -1.40
CA ALA A 70 -12.94 -5.50 0.04
C ALA A 70 -11.77 -6.33 0.59
N PHE A 71 -11.68 -7.61 0.24
CA PHE A 71 -10.55 -8.46 0.64
C PHE A 71 -9.21 -7.91 0.15
N TYR A 72 -9.14 -7.48 -1.11
CA TYR A 72 -7.93 -6.89 -1.67
C TYR A 72 -7.48 -5.65 -0.88
N LEU A 73 -8.40 -4.72 -0.61
CA LEU A 73 -8.08 -3.49 0.12
C LEU A 73 -7.65 -3.79 1.55
N GLY A 74 -8.34 -4.71 2.25
CA GLY A 74 -7.92 -5.14 3.58
C GLY A 74 -6.50 -5.72 3.58
N ALA A 75 -6.19 -6.60 2.63
CA ALA A 75 -4.86 -7.19 2.51
C ALA A 75 -3.76 -6.15 2.24
N GLU A 76 -4.02 -5.20 1.34
CA GLU A 76 -3.08 -4.11 1.06
C GLU A 76 -2.90 -3.16 2.24
N LEU A 77 -3.97 -2.80 2.96
CA LEU A 77 -3.89 -1.97 4.17
C LEU A 77 -3.07 -2.64 5.27
N THR A 78 -3.30 -3.93 5.53
CA THR A 78 -2.49 -4.67 6.50
C THR A 78 -1.02 -4.76 6.07
N LYS A 79 -0.74 -4.94 4.77
CA LYS A 79 0.64 -4.90 4.25
C LYS A 79 1.28 -3.52 4.46
N ALA A 80 0.53 -2.44 4.23
CA ALA A 80 0.99 -1.07 4.47
C ALA A 80 1.27 -0.82 5.96
N GLU A 81 0.41 -1.30 6.86
CA GLU A 81 0.61 -1.21 8.30
C GLU A 81 1.87 -1.96 8.75
N ILE A 82 2.05 -3.19 8.30
CA ILE A 82 3.26 -3.98 8.58
C ILE A 82 4.50 -3.23 8.07
N ALA A 83 4.44 -2.69 6.85
CA ALA A 83 5.55 -1.94 6.30
C ALA A 83 5.87 -0.69 7.14
N TRP A 84 4.86 0.08 7.55
CA TRP A 84 5.03 1.27 8.38
C TRP A 84 5.65 0.91 9.75
N ARG A 85 5.10 -0.07 10.46
CA ARG A 85 5.61 -0.50 11.79
C ARG A 85 7.04 -1.03 11.74
N LEU A 86 7.41 -1.71 10.64
CA LEU A 86 8.76 -2.23 10.45
C LEU A 86 9.72 -1.19 9.86
N GLY A 87 9.24 -0.02 9.43
CA GLY A 87 10.05 0.93 8.68
C GLY A 87 10.55 0.31 7.38
N LYS A 88 9.68 -0.37 6.64
CA LYS A 88 9.95 -0.92 5.31
C LYS A 88 9.31 -0.08 4.23
N ARG A 89 9.93 -0.09 3.05
CA ARG A 89 9.33 0.53 1.87
C ARG A 89 8.09 -0.24 1.44
N TYR A 90 6.96 0.45 1.45
CA TYR A 90 5.71 -0.04 0.90
C TYR A 90 5.57 0.40 -0.56
N VAL A 91 5.14 -0.53 -1.41
CA VAL A 91 4.67 -0.27 -2.76
C VAL A 91 3.39 -1.09 -2.96
N GLN A 92 2.30 -0.44 -3.35
CA GLN A 92 1.02 -1.11 -3.61
C GLN A 92 1.18 -2.13 -4.73
N ASP A 93 0.45 -3.25 -4.64
CA ASP A 93 0.51 -4.39 -5.58
C ASP A 93 1.86 -5.12 -5.68
N GLU A 94 2.91 -4.67 -4.98
CA GLU A 94 4.22 -5.34 -4.92
C GLU A 94 4.40 -6.13 -3.61
N PRO A 95 5.17 -7.24 -3.61
CA PRO A 95 5.53 -7.94 -2.38
C PRO A 95 6.33 -7.06 -1.41
N LEU A 96 6.13 -7.25 -0.10
CA LEU A 96 6.96 -6.60 0.91
C LEU A 96 8.38 -7.19 0.89
N ALA A 97 9.39 -6.32 0.86
CA ALA A 97 10.78 -6.74 0.97
C ALA A 97 11.14 -7.07 2.42
N TRP A 98 11.23 -8.35 2.74
CA TRP A 98 11.63 -8.85 4.07
C TRP A 98 13.14 -8.74 4.34
N GLY A 99 13.93 -8.28 3.37
CA GLY A 99 15.38 -8.21 3.49
C GLY A 99 15.97 -9.63 3.60
N VAL A 100 16.78 -9.86 4.62
CA VAL A 100 17.38 -11.18 4.85
C VAL A 100 16.55 -12.10 5.75
N ALA A 101 15.41 -11.61 6.27
CA ALA A 101 14.50 -12.39 7.12
C ALA A 101 13.70 -13.43 6.34
N ALA A 102 13.56 -13.26 5.02
CA ALA A 102 12.95 -14.25 4.14
C ALA A 102 13.59 -14.19 2.74
N PRO A 103 13.58 -15.28 1.96
CA PRO A 103 14.07 -15.27 0.59
C PRO A 103 13.30 -14.25 -0.25
N ALA A 104 14.02 -13.51 -1.09
CA ALA A 104 13.38 -12.68 -2.10
C ALA A 104 12.77 -13.57 -3.20
N PRO A 105 11.60 -13.19 -3.75
CA PRO A 105 11.05 -13.89 -4.91
C PRO A 105 12.01 -13.79 -6.11
N GLU A 106 12.11 -14.87 -6.89
CA GLU A 106 12.87 -14.86 -8.13
C GLU A 106 12.19 -13.93 -9.15
N THR A 107 12.90 -12.90 -9.58
CA THR A 107 12.44 -11.99 -10.64
C THR A 107 13.14 -12.30 -11.96
N ASP A 108 12.36 -12.66 -12.98
CA ASP A 108 12.83 -12.74 -14.36
C ASP A 108 13.02 -11.32 -14.93
N ARG A 109 14.27 -10.86 -15.01
CA ARG A 109 14.62 -9.52 -15.49
C ARG A 109 14.46 -9.33 -17.00
N THR A 110 14.10 -10.39 -17.74
CA THR A 110 13.91 -10.34 -19.19
C THR A 110 12.46 -10.06 -19.60
N ARG A 111 11.53 -10.01 -18.64
CA ARG A 111 10.11 -9.75 -18.88
C ARG A 111 9.63 -8.51 -18.15
N LEU A 112 8.58 -7.90 -18.70
CA LEU A 112 7.84 -6.83 -18.03
C LEU A 112 7.02 -7.43 -16.87
N ALA A 113 6.86 -6.65 -15.80
CA ALA A 113 6.02 -7.03 -14.68
C ALA A 113 4.55 -7.17 -15.13
N GLU A 114 3.87 -8.16 -14.55
CA GLU A 114 2.45 -8.38 -14.78
C GLU A 114 1.60 -7.21 -14.21
N PRO A 115 0.49 -6.84 -14.85
CA PRO A 115 -0.41 -5.82 -14.30
C PRO A 115 -0.93 -6.23 -12.92
N GLY A 116 -0.84 -5.30 -11.97
CA GLY A 116 -1.36 -5.43 -10.60
C GLY A 116 -2.85 -5.76 -10.53
N LYS A 117 -3.31 -6.21 -9.36
CA LYS A 117 -4.69 -6.71 -9.17
C LYS A 117 -5.75 -5.66 -9.49
N THR A 118 -5.46 -4.40 -9.19
CA THR A 118 -6.31 -3.24 -9.50
C THR A 118 -6.60 -3.07 -10.98
N LEU A 119 -5.64 -3.39 -11.87
CA LEU A 119 -5.81 -3.28 -13.32
C LEU A 119 -6.58 -4.45 -13.93
N ARG A 120 -6.51 -5.64 -13.31
CA ARG A 120 -7.19 -6.85 -13.80
C ARG A 120 -8.71 -6.77 -13.63
N ALA A 121 -9.19 -6.25 -12.49
CA ALA A 121 -10.62 -6.11 -12.20
C ALA A 121 -11.37 -5.22 -13.21
N ARG A 122 -10.68 -4.28 -13.87
CA ARG A 122 -11.25 -3.42 -14.92
C ARG A 122 -11.40 -4.14 -16.27
N LYS A 123 -10.56 -5.14 -16.55
CA LYS A 123 -10.55 -5.83 -17.85
C LYS A 123 -11.63 -6.91 -17.96
N GLU A 124 -12.15 -7.35 -16.81
CA GLU A 124 -13.20 -8.37 -16.68
C GLU A 124 -14.62 -7.77 -16.56
N ARG A 125 -14.74 -6.43 -16.57
CA ARG A 125 -16.01 -5.70 -16.58
C ARG A 125 -16.37 -5.17 -17.97
#